data_AF-A0A527GKX2-F1
#
_entry.id   AF-A0A527GKX2-F1
#
_cell.length_a   1.000
_cell.length_b   1.000
_cell.length_c   1.000
_cell.angle_alpha   90.00
_cell.angle_beta   90.00
_cell.angle_gamma   90.00
#
_symmetry.space_group_name_H-M   'P 1'
#
loop_
_entity.id
_entity.type
_entity.pdbx_description
1 polymer ?
#
loop_
_entity_poly.entity_id
_entity_poly.type
_entity_poly.pdbx_seq_one_letter_code
_entity_poly.pdbx_strand_id
1 'polypeptide(L)'
;FGCELQPIDFAMAAEAMGAKGFRIERADQIETVLDQAFATQGPVVIEALVDAYEPLMPPKMPADYAKNFRQALPRTPGHERIEENIAREPAKSMMDA
;
A
#
# COMPACT_ATOMS: atom_id res chain seq x y z
N PHE A 1 4.98 10.77 -17.47
CA PHE A 1 3.82 11.67 -17.31
C PHE A 1 2.56 10.82 -17.39
N GLY A 2 1.64 10.93 -16.41
CA GLY A 2 0.37 10.20 -16.39
C GLY A 2 0.18 9.12 -15.30
N CYS A 3 1.09 9.02 -14.33
CA CYS A 3 0.97 8.05 -13.22
C CYS A 3 0.37 8.68 -11.94
N GLU A 4 0.08 9.98 -11.96
CA GLU A 4 -0.55 10.68 -10.84
C GLU A 4 -2.08 10.53 -10.95
N LEU A 5 -2.69 9.99 -9.89
CA LEU A 5 -4.13 9.87 -9.77
C LEU A 5 -4.67 11.06 -8.96
N GLN A 6 -5.84 11.57 -9.36
CA GLN A 6 -6.56 12.53 -8.53
C GLN A 6 -7.03 11.84 -7.23
N PRO A 7 -7.14 12.58 -6.11
CA PRO A 7 -7.62 12.02 -4.86
C PRO A 7 -9.12 11.74 -4.97
N ILE A 8 -9.45 10.51 -5.37
CA ILE A 8 -10.84 10.02 -5.47
C ILE A 8 -11.20 9.34 -4.16
N ASP A 9 -12.32 9.73 -3.58
CA ASP A 9 -12.93 9.02 -2.45
C ASP A 9 -13.73 7.82 -2.98
N PHE A 10 -13.09 6.65 -2.99
CA PHE A 10 -13.69 5.43 -3.53
C PHE A 10 -14.81 4.89 -2.64
N ALA A 11 -14.74 5.10 -1.33
CA ALA A 11 -15.78 4.69 -0.39
C ALA A 11 -17.08 5.48 -0.66
N MET A 12 -16.98 6.80 -0.81
CA MET A 12 -18.12 7.67 -1.15
C MET A 12 -18.68 7.35 -2.53
N ALA A 13 -17.81 7.09 -3.52
CA ALA A 13 -18.24 6.68 -4.86
C ALA A 13 -19.03 5.37 -4.83
N ALA A 14 -18.60 4.39 -4.02
CA ALA A 14 -19.32 3.14 -3.84
C ALA A 14 -20.71 3.36 -3.24
N GLU A 15 -20.82 4.20 -2.21
CA GLU A 15 -22.10 4.55 -1.59
C GLU A 15 -23.04 5.25 -2.58
N ALA A 16 -22.53 6.16 -3.40
CA ALA A 16 -23.31 6.82 -4.46
C ALA A 16 -23.82 5.84 -5.55
N MET A 17 -23.16 4.70 -5.72
CA MET A 17 -23.54 3.63 -6.65
C MET A 17 -24.40 2.53 -6.01
N GLY A 18 -24.76 2.67 -4.73
CA GLY A 18 -25.60 1.71 -4.00
C GLY A 18 -24.86 0.52 -3.40
N ALA A 19 -23.53 0.55 -3.37
CA ALA A 19 -22.69 -0.38 -2.60
C ALA A 19 -22.37 0.20 -1.22
N LYS A 20 -21.85 -0.61 -0.30
CA LYS A 20 -21.33 -0.10 0.97
C LYS A 20 -19.86 0.32 0.83
N GLY A 21 -19.52 1.52 1.26
CA GLY A 21 -18.15 2.02 1.34
C GLY A 21 -17.57 1.92 2.74
N PHE A 22 -16.33 1.46 2.86
CA PHE A 22 -15.51 1.57 4.07
C PHE A 22 -14.16 2.17 3.73
N ARG A 23 -13.53 2.80 4.72
CA ARG A 23 -12.20 3.38 4.59
C ARG A 23 -11.30 2.92 5.74
N ILE A 24 -10.09 2.47 5.39
CA ILE A 24 -9.04 2.07 6.32
C ILE A 24 -7.87 3.03 6.14
N GLU A 25 -7.55 3.79 7.19
CA GLU A 25 -6.41 4.71 7.21
C GLU A 25 -5.27 4.23 8.09
N ARG A 26 -5.55 3.27 8.98
CA ARG A 26 -4.59 2.71 9.92
C ARG A 26 -4.75 1.20 10.03
N ALA A 27 -3.64 0.51 10.28
CA ALA A 27 -3.60 -0.95 10.35
C ALA A 27 -4.49 -1.53 11.47
N ASP A 28 -4.66 -0.82 12.58
CA ASP A 28 -5.52 -1.22 13.71
C ASP A 28 -7.01 -1.30 13.35
N GLN A 29 -7.42 -0.70 12.23
CA GLN A 29 -8.81 -0.70 11.77
C GLN A 29 -9.14 -1.94 10.91
N ILE A 30 -8.13 -2.68 10.45
CA ILE A 30 -8.31 -3.73 9.43
C ILE A 30 -9.29 -4.80 9.91
N GLU A 31 -9.08 -5.37 11.10
CA GLU A 31 -9.93 -6.46 11.61
C GLU A 31 -11.39 -6.02 11.74
N THR A 32 -11.61 -4.87 12.39
CA THR A 32 -12.96 -4.34 12.60
C THR A 32 -13.68 -4.02 11.29
N VAL A 33 -12.98 -3.41 10.31
CA VAL A 33 -13.59 -3.05 9.03
C VAL A 33 -13.88 -4.30 8.19
N LEU A 34 -12.99 -5.31 8.22
CA LEU A 34 -13.22 -6.57 7.53
C LEU A 34 -14.42 -7.32 8.11
N ASP A 35 -14.56 -7.39 9.43
CA ASP A 35 -15.72 -8.01 10.08
C ASP A 35 -17.03 -7.32 9.67
N GLN A 36 -17.05 -6.00 9.64
CA GLN A 36 -18.19 -5.20 9.19
C GLN A 36 -18.50 -5.42 7.70
N ALA A 37 -17.46 -5.45 6.86
CA ALA A 37 -17.59 -5.68 5.43
C ALA A 37 -18.18 -7.06 5.14
N PHE A 38 -17.69 -8.11 5.79
CA PHE A 38 -18.21 -9.47 5.60
C PHE A 38 -19.63 -9.68 6.16
N ALA A 39 -20.01 -8.94 7.20
CA ALA A 39 -21.37 -8.96 7.73
C ALA A 39 -22.38 -8.14 6.88
N THR A 40 -21.90 -7.29 5.97
CA THR A 40 -22.76 -6.45 5.14
C THR A 40 -23.41 -7.26 4.02
N GLN A 41 -24.74 -7.15 3.90
CA GLN A 41 -25.45 -7.74 2.77
C GLN A 41 -25.28 -6.88 1.51
N GLY A 42 -24.71 -7.45 0.46
CA GLY A 42 -24.53 -6.79 -0.83
C GLY A 42 -23.07 -6.44 -1.14
N PRO A 43 -22.81 -5.68 -2.22
CA PRO A 43 -21.47 -5.33 -2.63
C PRO A 43 -20.83 -4.32 -1.68
N VAL A 44 -19.54 -4.52 -1.39
CA VAL A 44 -18.73 -3.68 -0.50
C VAL A 44 -17.47 -3.25 -1.23
N VAL A 45 -17.09 -1.98 -1.07
CA VAL A 45 -15.79 -1.43 -1.46
C VAL A 45 -15.08 -0.96 -0.21
N ILE A 46 -13.83 -1.40 -0.04
CA ILE A 46 -12.95 -0.95 1.04
C ILE A 46 -11.82 -0.14 0.41
N GLU A 47 -11.77 1.15 0.72
CA GLU A 47 -10.65 2.03 0.38
C GLU A 47 -9.58 1.93 1.47
N ALA A 48 -8.45 1.28 1.16
CA ALA A 48 -7.31 1.18 2.07
C ALA A 48 -6.21 2.17 1.67
N LEU A 49 -5.93 3.14 2.55
CA LEU A 49 -4.83 4.07 2.36
C LEU A 49 -3.51 3.37 2.66
N VAL A 50 -2.59 3.40 1.70
CA VAL A 50 -1.26 2.79 1.79
C VAL A 50 -0.17 3.83 1.57
N ASP A 51 1.03 3.58 2.06
CA ASP A 51 2.18 4.43 1.76
C ASP A 51 2.61 4.22 0.30
N ALA A 52 2.56 5.29 -0.51
CA ALA A 52 2.98 5.28 -1.90
C ALA A 52 4.50 5.04 -2.08
N TYR A 53 5.27 5.18 -1.00
CA TYR A 53 6.72 4.96 -0.97
C TYR A 53 7.12 3.61 -0.35
N GLU A 54 6.15 2.72 -0.07
CA GLU A 54 6.48 1.33 0.26
C GLU A 54 7.01 0.61 -1.00
N PRO A 55 8.27 0.13 -1.01
CA PRO A 55 8.82 -0.53 -2.18
C PRO A 55 8.21 -1.91 -2.38
N LEU A 56 7.96 -2.29 -3.63
CA LEU A 56 7.60 -3.66 -3.99
C LEU A 56 8.82 -4.58 -3.86
N MET A 57 8.95 -5.22 -2.71
CA MET A 57 10.03 -6.15 -2.43
C MET A 57 9.67 -7.57 -2.87
N PRO A 58 10.60 -8.30 -3.52
CA PRO A 58 10.39 -9.70 -3.80
C PRO A 58 10.48 -10.53 -2.50
N PRO A 59 9.81 -11.69 -2.42
CA PRO A 59 9.82 -12.55 -1.22
C PRO A 59 11.19 -13.15 -0.90
N LYS A 60 12.10 -13.17 -1.88
CA LYS A 60 13.53 -13.45 -1.72
C LYS A 60 14.28 -12.37 -2.49
N MET A 61 15.44 -11.97 -2.01
CA MET A 61 16.25 -10.93 -2.63
C MET A 61 17.45 -11.49 -3.40
N PRO A 62 17.32 -11.80 -4.71
CA PRO A 62 18.48 -12.12 -5.53
C PRO A 62 19.54 -11.01 -5.45
N ALA A 63 20.81 -11.39 -5.41
CA ALA A 63 21.93 -10.45 -5.31
C ALA A 63 21.91 -9.37 -6.42
N ASP A 64 21.57 -9.76 -7.65
CA ASP A 64 21.47 -8.83 -8.78
C ASP A 64 20.31 -7.84 -8.60
N TYR A 65 19.17 -8.29 -8.04
CA TYR A 65 18.06 -7.40 -7.71
C TYR A 65 18.49 -6.41 -6.62
N ALA A 66 19.17 -6.86 -5.56
CA ALA A 66 19.67 -5.99 -4.50
C ALA A 66 20.61 -4.92 -5.01
N LYS A 67 21.54 -5.32 -5.87
CA LYS A 67 22.50 -4.42 -6.50
C LYS A 67 21.78 -3.38 -7.35
N ASN A 68 20.89 -3.80 -8.24
CA ASN A 68 20.17 -2.90 -9.14
C ASN A 68 19.24 -1.95 -8.36
N PHE A 69 18.58 -2.46 -7.33
CA PHE A 69 17.73 -1.68 -6.43
C PHE A 69 18.54 -0.57 -5.75
N ARG A 70 19.64 -0.89 -5.08
CA ARG A 70 20.52 0.10 -4.42
C ARG A 70 21.12 1.11 -5.41
N GLN A 71 21.40 0.71 -6.65
CA GLN A 71 21.88 1.62 -7.69
C GLN A 71 20.80 2.55 -8.25
N ALA A 72 19.55 2.11 -8.26
CA ALA A 72 18.42 2.91 -8.74
C ALA A 72 17.94 3.90 -7.69
N LEU A 73 17.92 3.48 -6.41
CA LEU A 73 17.27 4.20 -5.31
C LEU A 73 17.62 5.69 -5.21
N PRO A 74 18.89 6.13 -5.26
CA PRO A 74 19.22 7.56 -5.15
C PRO A 74 18.69 8.43 -6.30
N ARG A 75 18.24 7.83 -7.40
CA ARG A 75 17.66 8.51 -8.58
C ARG A 75 16.13 8.43 -8.61
N THR A 76 15.53 7.71 -7.68
CA THR A 76 14.07 7.52 -7.60
C THR A 76 13.44 8.73 -6.88
N PRO A 77 12.42 9.37 -7.46
CA PRO A 77 11.67 10.42 -6.76
C PRO A 77 11.10 9.91 -5.43
N GLY A 78 11.33 10.65 -4.35
CA GLY A 78 10.88 10.26 -3.00
C GLY A 78 11.72 9.16 -2.33
N HIS A 79 12.95 8.92 -2.80
CA HIS A 79 13.81 7.85 -2.25
C HIS A 79 14.03 7.95 -0.74
N GLU A 80 14.03 9.13 -0.13
CA GLU A 80 14.22 9.31 1.32
C GLU A 80 13.15 8.55 2.11
N ARG A 81 11.88 8.64 1.67
CA ARG A 81 10.76 7.91 2.25
C ARG A 81 10.87 6.40 2.02
N ILE A 82 11.34 6.00 0.84
CA ILE A 82 11.56 4.60 0.50
C ILE A 82 12.67 4.01 1.40
N GLU A 83 13.77 4.74 1.61
CA GLU A 83 14.86 4.36 2.51
C GLU A 83 14.39 4.21 3.96
N GLU A 84 13.56 5.15 4.43
CA GLU A 84 12.95 5.05 5.75
C GLU A 84 12.07 3.81 5.91
N ASN A 85 11.27 3.45 4.90
CA ASN A 85 10.37 2.30 4.94
C ASN A 85 11.15 0.98 4.89
N ILE A 86 12.22 0.90 4.09
CA ILE A 86 13.12 -0.25 4.02
C ILE A 86 13.82 -0.52 5.35
N ALA A 87 14.10 0.52 6.14
CA ALA A 87 14.72 0.36 7.45
C ALA A 87 13.78 -0.26 8.50
N ARG A 88 12.48 -0.41 8.19
CA ARG A 88 11.45 -0.96 9.07
C ARG A 88 11.09 -2.39 8.67
N GLU A 89 10.55 -3.15 9.61
CA GLU A 89 9.98 -4.46 9.29
C GLU A 89 8.65 -4.31 8.53
N PRO A 90 8.33 -5.22 7.58
CA PRO A 90 9.09 -6.42 7.21
C PRO A 90 10.15 -6.19 6.12
N ALA A 91 10.24 -4.99 5.54
CA ALA A 91 11.12 -4.72 4.41
C ALA A 91 12.61 -4.94 4.76
N LYS A 92 13.01 -4.59 5.98
CA LYS A 92 14.37 -4.80 6.48
C LYS A 92 14.80 -6.26 6.40
N SER A 93 14.01 -7.17 6.96
CA SER A 93 14.33 -8.61 6.95
C SER A 93 14.33 -9.20 5.55
N MET A 94 13.48 -8.72 4.64
CA MET A 94 13.52 -9.12 3.22
C MET A 94 14.80 -8.68 2.51
N MET A 95 15.40 -7.56 2.92
CA MET A 95 16.60 -7.02 2.30
C MET A 95 17.90 -7.68 2.77
N ASP A 96 17.87 -8.25 3.98
CA ASP A 96 18.97 -9.01 4.59
C ASP A 96 18.96 -10.51 4.21
N ALA A 97 17.86 -11.01 3.65
CA ALA A 97 17.65 -12.42 3.26
C ALA A 97 18.18 -12.75 1.85
#